data_AF-A0A357KQI6-F1
#
_entry.id   AF-A0A357KQI6-F1
#
_cell.length_a   1.000
_cell.length_b   1.000
_cell.length_c   1.000
_cell.angle_alpha   90.00
_cell.angle_beta   90.00
_cell.angle_gamma   90.00
#
_symmetry.space_group_name_H-M   'P 1'
#
loop_
_entity.id
_entity.type
_entity.pdbx_description
1 polymer ?
#
loop_
_entity_poly.entity_id
_entity_poly.type
_entity_poly.pdbx_seq_one_letter_code
_entity_poly.pdbx_strand_id
1 'polypeptide(L)'
;MTDTKDLGKLRIEIDSLDKQILELISRRANCAQQVATVKREADETAAFYRPEREAQVLRRIKEANPGPLDDEEMARLFREIMSACLALEERQTIAYFGPEGTFTQAAALKHFGHSVHTKPVSAISEVFREVESRVCDFGVVPIENSTEGVVNHTLDSFLNSPLKICGEVEMRIHQHLLAKQPELEKLKRIYSHPQSLAQCREWLDAHLPGVERIHAASNADAARRAAEEEGSGAIAGEVAAEL
;
A
#
# COMPACT_ATOMS: atom_id res chain seq x y z
N MET A 1 -3.82 44.72 -3.25
CA MET A 1 -3.88 44.60 -4.73
C MET A 1 -2.57 44.04 -5.33
N THR A 2 -1.47 43.97 -4.59
CA THR A 2 -0.19 43.37 -5.01
C THR A 2 -0.16 41.84 -4.90
N ASP A 3 -0.73 41.25 -3.83
CA ASP A 3 -0.75 39.78 -3.62
C ASP A 3 -1.51 38.99 -4.71
N THR A 4 -2.59 39.55 -5.26
CA THR A 4 -3.38 38.88 -6.29
C THR A 4 -2.68 38.80 -7.65
N LYS A 5 -1.75 39.73 -7.94
CA LYS A 5 -0.95 39.71 -9.17
C LYS A 5 0.17 38.68 -9.12
N ASP A 6 0.69 38.39 -7.93
CA ASP A 6 1.77 37.40 -7.76
C ASP A 6 1.24 35.97 -7.78
N LEU A 7 0.08 35.74 -7.14
CA LEU A 7 -0.61 34.45 -7.19
C LEU A 7 -0.95 34.03 -8.63
N GLY A 8 -1.39 34.98 -9.46
CA GLY A 8 -1.71 34.71 -10.87
C GLY A 8 -0.50 34.28 -11.69
N LYS A 9 0.68 34.88 -11.45
CA LYS A 9 1.92 34.49 -12.13
C LYS A 9 2.39 33.10 -11.70
N LEU A 10 2.39 32.83 -10.40
CA LEU A 10 2.76 31.52 -9.86
C LEU A 10 1.88 30.40 -10.41
N ARG A 11 0.58 30.64 -10.57
CA ARG A 11 -0.34 29.66 -11.19
C ARG A 11 0.01 29.37 -12.65
N ILE A 12 0.32 30.41 -13.44
CA ILE A 12 0.73 30.23 -14.84
C ILE A 12 2.05 29.45 -14.92
N GLU A 13 2.97 29.69 -13.99
CA GLU A 13 4.22 28.93 -13.89
C GLU A 13 3.96 27.46 -13.56
N ILE A 14 3.10 27.18 -12.58
CA ILE A 14 2.65 25.81 -12.26
C ILE A 14 2.03 25.13 -13.49
N ASP A 15 1.10 25.79 -14.20
CA ASP A 15 0.47 25.23 -15.40
C ASP A 15 1.51 24.90 -16.50
N SER A 16 2.60 25.67 -16.59
CA SER A 16 3.71 25.43 -17.51
C SER A 16 4.57 24.24 -17.08
N LEU A 17 4.83 24.09 -15.78
CA LEU A 17 5.54 22.95 -15.21
C LEU A 17 4.73 21.67 -15.36
N ASP A 18 3.42 21.71 -15.12
CA ASP A 18 2.52 20.55 -15.26
C ASP A 18 2.51 20.00 -16.69
N LYS A 19 2.55 20.89 -17.70
CA LYS A 19 2.69 20.47 -19.11
C LYS A 19 4.01 19.75 -19.38
N GLN A 20 5.10 20.23 -18.79
CA GLN A 20 6.41 19.59 -18.94
C GLN A 20 6.45 18.24 -18.23
N ILE A 21 5.89 18.15 -17.03
CA ILE A 21 5.76 16.90 -16.27
C ILE A 21 4.96 15.89 -17.10
N LEU A 22 3.81 16.29 -17.65
CA LEU A 22 2.98 15.45 -18.52
C LEU A 22 3.75 14.92 -19.73
N GLU A 23 4.50 15.79 -20.41
CA GLU A 23 5.32 15.40 -21.56
C GLU A 23 6.40 14.40 -21.16
N LEU A 24 7.11 14.65 -20.05
CA LEU A 24 8.17 13.77 -19.54
C LEU A 24 7.63 12.40 -19.12
N ILE A 25 6.48 12.36 -18.43
CA ILE A 25 5.81 11.11 -18.05
C ILE A 25 5.39 10.34 -19.31
N SER A 26 4.81 11.01 -20.29
CA SER A 26 4.38 10.40 -21.55
C SER A 26 5.56 9.82 -22.33
N ARG A 27 6.67 10.56 -22.41
CA ARG A 27 7.91 10.08 -23.03
C ARG A 27 8.48 8.87 -22.30
N ARG A 28 8.47 8.89 -20.97
CA ARG A 28 8.90 7.76 -20.14
C ARG A 28 8.04 6.51 -20.39
N ALA A 29 6.71 6.67 -20.45
CA ALA A 29 5.77 5.59 -20.74
C ALA A 29 6.01 4.98 -22.14
N ASN A 30 6.24 5.81 -23.16
CA ASN A 30 6.58 5.33 -24.50
C ASN A 30 7.91 4.55 -24.52
N CYS A 31 8.92 5.00 -23.77
CA CYS A 31 10.17 4.24 -23.63
C CYS A 31 9.96 2.88 -22.95
N ALA A 32 9.10 2.82 -21.92
CA ALA A 32 8.74 1.57 -21.25
C ALA A 32 8.09 0.58 -22.24
N GLN A 33 7.11 1.04 -23.03
CA GLN A 33 6.49 0.22 -24.09
C GLN A 33 7.50 -0.27 -25.13
N GLN A 34 8.44 0.57 -25.57
CA GLN A 34 9.49 0.15 -26.50
C GLN A 34 10.41 -0.93 -25.88
N VAL A 35 10.77 -0.79 -24.60
CA VAL A 35 11.53 -1.82 -23.87
C VAL A 35 10.74 -3.13 -23.82
N ALA A 36 9.43 -3.07 -23.59
CA ALA A 36 8.59 -4.26 -23.59
C ALA A 36 8.57 -4.96 -24.95
N THR A 37 8.45 -4.21 -26.05
CA THR A 37 8.54 -4.76 -27.41
C THR A 37 9.86 -5.48 -27.64
N VAL A 38 10.98 -4.83 -27.32
CA VAL A 38 12.33 -5.42 -27.50
C VAL A 38 12.51 -6.67 -26.64
N LYS A 39 12.00 -6.67 -25.41
CA LYS A 39 12.05 -7.85 -24.53
C LYS A 39 11.24 -9.01 -25.08
N ARG A 40 10.01 -8.77 -25.54
CA ARG A 40 9.15 -9.81 -26.12
C ARG A 40 9.76 -10.43 -27.38
N GLU A 41 10.42 -9.62 -28.20
CA GLU A 41 11.13 -10.10 -29.40
C GLU A 41 12.36 -10.93 -29.07
N ALA A 42 13.03 -10.65 -27.95
CA ALA A 42 14.24 -11.37 -27.52
C ALA A 42 13.94 -12.65 -26.72
N ASP A 43 12.96 -12.60 -25.82
CA ASP A 43 12.53 -13.70 -24.96
C ASP A 43 11.11 -13.42 -24.41
N GLU A 44 10.13 -14.19 -24.86
CA GLU A 44 8.72 -14.08 -24.41
C GLU A 44 8.56 -14.33 -22.90
N THR A 45 9.54 -14.96 -22.24
CA THR A 45 9.49 -15.29 -20.81
C THR A 45 10.25 -14.31 -19.92
N ALA A 46 10.85 -13.26 -20.49
CA ALA A 46 11.63 -12.30 -19.74
C ALA A 46 10.77 -11.51 -18.74
N ALA A 47 11.11 -11.57 -17.45
CA ALA A 47 10.44 -10.78 -16.42
C ALA A 47 10.52 -9.27 -16.71
N PHE A 48 9.35 -8.62 -16.84
CA PHE A 48 9.28 -7.17 -17.05
C PHE A 48 9.70 -6.41 -15.79
N TYR A 49 9.24 -6.88 -14.62
CA TYR A 49 9.57 -6.32 -13.32
C TYR A 49 10.88 -6.88 -12.75
N ARG A 50 11.75 -5.97 -12.32
CA ARG A 50 13.03 -6.29 -11.66
C ARG A 50 13.19 -5.45 -10.40
N PRO A 51 12.93 -5.99 -9.20
CA PRO A 51 13.00 -5.26 -7.93
C PRO A 51 14.33 -4.55 -7.71
N GLU A 52 15.44 -5.21 -8.04
CA GLU A 52 16.80 -4.66 -7.93
C GLU A 52 16.97 -3.36 -8.72
N ARG A 53 16.37 -3.33 -9.92
CA ARG A 53 16.44 -2.18 -10.82
C ARG A 53 15.59 -1.04 -10.30
N GLU A 54 14.40 -1.34 -9.79
CA GLU A 54 13.55 -0.34 -9.15
C GLU A 54 14.23 0.29 -7.94
N ALA A 55 14.75 -0.54 -7.03
CA ALA A 55 15.49 -0.07 -5.86
C ALA A 55 16.67 0.82 -6.24
N GLN A 56 17.40 0.47 -7.31
CA GLN A 56 18.49 1.30 -7.84
C GLN A 56 17.99 2.65 -8.36
N VAL A 57 16.86 2.68 -9.07
CA VAL A 57 16.26 3.93 -9.58
C VAL A 57 15.81 4.80 -8.42
N LEU A 58 15.06 4.26 -7.46
CA LEU A 58 14.57 5.01 -6.29
C LEU A 58 15.72 5.58 -5.46
N ARG A 59 16.77 4.79 -5.24
CA ARG A 59 17.97 5.27 -4.53
C ARG A 59 18.61 6.46 -5.22
N ARG A 60 18.75 6.42 -6.55
CA ARG A 60 19.30 7.54 -7.33
C ARG A 60 18.40 8.78 -7.27
N ILE A 61 17.08 8.60 -7.27
CA ILE A 61 16.13 9.70 -7.12
C ILE A 61 16.29 10.37 -5.76
N LYS A 62 16.39 9.60 -4.67
CA LYS A 62 16.64 10.13 -3.33
C LYS A 62 17.98 10.87 -3.25
N GLU A 63 19.06 10.25 -3.73
CA GLU A 63 20.40 10.87 -3.72
C GLU A 63 20.49 12.17 -4.54
N ALA A 64 19.68 12.30 -5.59
CA ALA A 64 19.65 13.47 -6.46
C ALA A 64 18.56 14.51 -6.10
N ASN A 65 17.75 14.25 -5.08
CA ASN A 65 16.60 15.08 -4.74
C ASN A 65 17.05 16.44 -4.16
N PRO A 66 16.77 17.57 -4.85
CA PRO A 66 17.14 18.89 -4.36
C PRO A 66 16.14 19.47 -3.34
N GLY A 67 15.05 18.76 -3.04
CA GLY A 67 13.89 19.31 -2.33
C GLY A 67 12.98 20.15 -3.24
N PRO A 68 11.90 20.76 -2.71
CA PRO A 68 11.53 20.89 -1.29
C PRO A 68 10.79 19.68 -0.71
N LEU A 69 10.36 18.73 -1.54
CA LEU A 69 9.78 17.47 -1.09
C LEU A 69 10.87 16.57 -0.50
N ASP A 70 10.55 15.86 0.57
CA ASP A 70 11.49 14.89 1.14
C ASP A 70 11.70 13.67 0.21
N ASP A 71 12.73 12.91 0.54
CA ASP A 71 13.18 11.76 -0.25
C ASP A 71 12.14 10.63 -0.32
N GLU A 72 11.33 10.45 0.73
CA GLU A 72 10.32 9.40 0.76
C GLU A 72 9.13 9.77 -0.11
N GLU A 73 8.67 11.02 -0.06
CA GLU A 73 7.59 11.50 -0.90
C GLU A 73 8.00 11.51 -2.37
N MET A 74 9.23 11.93 -2.68
CA MET A 74 9.71 11.90 -4.06
C MET A 74 9.88 10.46 -4.57
N ALA A 75 10.38 9.53 -3.74
CA ALA A 75 10.43 8.12 -4.10
C ALA A 75 9.03 7.51 -4.31
N ARG A 76 8.04 7.90 -3.51
CA ARG A 76 6.64 7.48 -3.69
C ARG A 76 6.09 7.92 -5.05
N LEU A 77 6.27 9.18 -5.43
CA LEU A 77 5.80 9.69 -6.74
C LEU A 77 6.45 8.93 -7.91
N PHE A 78 7.76 8.70 -7.84
CA PHE A 78 8.47 7.93 -8.87
C PHE A 78 8.01 6.46 -8.90
N ARG A 79 7.70 5.85 -7.76
CA ARG A 79 7.13 4.50 -7.70
C ARG A 79 5.78 4.41 -8.41
N GLU A 80 4.89 5.39 -8.22
CA GLU A 80 3.60 5.41 -8.94
C GLU A 80 3.79 5.55 -10.45
N ILE A 81 4.71 6.42 -10.88
CA ILE A 81 5.04 6.56 -12.31
C ILE A 81 5.65 5.26 -12.86
N MET A 82 6.50 4.57 -12.10
CA MET A 82 7.07 3.27 -12.47
C MET A 82 5.99 2.20 -12.58
N SER A 83 5.13 2.08 -11.57
CA SER A 83 4.00 1.16 -11.50
C SER A 83 3.06 1.34 -12.69
N ALA A 84 2.66 2.58 -12.98
CA ALA A 84 1.78 2.90 -14.11
C ALA A 84 2.42 2.55 -15.46
N CYS A 85 3.72 2.76 -15.63
CA CYS A 85 4.41 2.40 -16.87
C CYS A 85 4.57 0.89 -17.03
N LEU A 86 4.90 0.17 -15.95
CA LEU A 86 4.98 -1.29 -15.96
C LEU A 86 3.63 -1.93 -16.30
N ALA A 87 2.54 -1.38 -15.77
CA ALA A 87 1.19 -1.85 -16.07
C ALA A 87 0.78 -1.68 -17.55
N LEU A 88 1.43 -0.79 -18.32
CA LEU A 88 1.25 -0.71 -19.77
C LEU A 88 1.92 -1.88 -20.52
N GLU A 89 2.95 -2.47 -19.93
CA GLU A 89 3.66 -3.62 -20.48
C GLU A 89 2.89 -4.90 -20.14
N GLU A 90 2.73 -5.15 -18.84
CA GLU A 90 2.01 -6.28 -18.27
C GLU A 90 1.55 -5.93 -16.85
N ARG A 91 0.25 -6.06 -16.59
CA ARG A 91 -0.32 -5.73 -15.29
C ARG A 91 -0.13 -6.90 -14.33
N GLN A 92 0.73 -6.67 -13.34
CA GLN A 92 1.11 -7.71 -12.37
C GLN A 92 0.00 -8.01 -11.37
N THR A 93 -0.09 -9.27 -10.95
CA THR A 93 -0.99 -9.73 -9.90
C THR A 93 -0.19 -10.06 -8.63
N ILE A 94 -0.53 -9.40 -7.54
CA ILE A 94 0.16 -9.48 -6.25
C ILE A 94 -0.76 -10.16 -5.24
N ALA A 95 -0.42 -11.38 -4.82
CA ALA A 95 -1.09 -12.06 -3.72
C ALA A 95 -0.66 -11.45 -2.38
N TYR A 96 -1.58 -11.34 -1.42
CA TYR A 96 -1.24 -10.89 -0.07
C TYR A 96 -2.11 -11.56 1.00
N PHE A 97 -1.57 -11.65 2.21
CA PHE A 97 -2.33 -12.14 3.36
C PHE A 97 -3.43 -11.14 3.73
N GLY A 98 -4.66 -11.46 3.33
CA GLY A 98 -5.82 -10.58 3.40
C GLY A 98 -6.61 -10.69 4.70
N PRO A 99 -7.87 -10.23 4.71
CA PRO A 99 -8.66 -9.75 3.55
C PRO A 99 -8.25 -8.35 3.02
N GLU A 100 -8.97 -7.83 2.03
CA GLU A 100 -8.92 -6.41 1.65
C GLU A 100 -9.15 -5.51 2.87
N GLY A 101 -8.56 -4.32 2.90
CA GLY A 101 -8.54 -3.39 4.04
C GLY A 101 -7.47 -3.67 5.09
N THR A 102 -6.63 -4.69 4.90
CA THR A 102 -5.57 -5.04 5.86
C THR A 102 -4.28 -4.25 5.63
N PHE A 103 -3.43 -4.22 6.66
CA PHE A 103 -2.09 -3.66 6.56
C PHE A 103 -1.22 -4.38 5.51
N THR A 104 -1.43 -5.67 5.26
CA THR A 104 -0.70 -6.37 4.20
C THR A 104 -1.07 -5.86 2.81
N GLN A 105 -2.34 -5.50 2.58
CA GLN A 105 -2.76 -4.84 1.33
C GLN A 105 -2.07 -3.47 1.19
N ALA A 106 -2.08 -2.67 2.26
CA ALA A 106 -1.42 -1.37 2.29
C ALA A 106 0.09 -1.50 1.98
N ALA A 107 0.74 -2.54 2.52
CA ALA A 107 2.13 -2.85 2.24
C ALA A 107 2.36 -3.24 0.76
N ALA A 108 1.45 -4.03 0.17
CA ALA A 108 1.51 -4.40 -1.23
C ALA A 108 1.39 -3.17 -2.15
N LEU A 109 0.41 -2.32 -1.91
CA LEU A 109 0.22 -1.06 -2.66
C LEU A 109 1.40 -0.11 -2.46
N LYS A 110 1.92 0.00 -1.23
CA LYS A 110 3.11 0.81 -0.94
C LYS A 110 4.34 0.34 -1.72
N HIS A 111 4.56 -0.97 -1.86
CA HIS A 111 5.74 -1.52 -2.53
C HIS A 111 5.63 -1.50 -4.06
N PHE A 112 4.47 -1.90 -4.60
CA PHE A 112 4.29 -2.08 -6.05
C PHE A 112 3.59 -0.90 -6.75
N GLY A 113 3.10 0.08 -5.99
CA GLY A 113 2.24 1.17 -6.49
C GLY A 113 0.81 0.70 -6.80
N HIS A 114 -0.04 1.64 -7.20
CA HIS A 114 -1.48 1.40 -7.30
C HIS A 114 -1.95 0.80 -8.64
N SER A 115 -1.04 0.67 -9.61
CA SER A 115 -1.40 0.15 -10.94
C SER A 115 -1.43 -1.38 -11.00
N VAL A 116 -1.04 -2.10 -9.95
CA VAL A 116 -1.09 -3.57 -9.91
C VAL A 116 -2.50 -4.11 -9.64
N HIS A 117 -2.72 -5.39 -9.92
CA HIS A 117 -3.86 -6.14 -9.39
C HIS A 117 -3.48 -6.77 -8.05
N THR A 118 -4.29 -6.55 -7.02
CA THR A 118 -4.06 -7.17 -5.71
C THR A 118 -5.04 -8.31 -5.50
N LYS A 119 -4.56 -9.47 -5.03
CA LYS A 119 -5.38 -10.65 -4.75
C LYS A 119 -5.31 -11.00 -3.25
N PRO A 120 -6.38 -10.77 -2.46
CA PRO A 120 -6.41 -11.22 -1.08
C PRO A 120 -6.47 -12.75 -1.00
N VAL A 121 -5.71 -13.34 -0.09
CA VAL A 121 -5.84 -14.77 0.27
C VAL A 121 -5.93 -14.94 1.78
N SER A 122 -6.48 -16.09 2.19
CA SER A 122 -6.92 -16.31 3.58
C SER A 122 -5.84 -16.82 4.52
N ALA A 123 -4.73 -17.35 3.97
CA ALA A 123 -3.60 -17.84 4.75
C ALA A 123 -2.27 -17.50 4.07
N ILE A 124 -1.22 -17.34 4.90
CA ILE A 124 0.14 -17.04 4.42
C ILE A 124 0.62 -18.13 3.47
N SER A 125 0.41 -19.41 3.78
CA SER A 125 0.79 -20.54 2.90
C SER A 125 0.10 -20.50 1.54
N GLU A 126 -1.10 -19.92 1.44
CA GLU A 126 -1.76 -19.72 0.15
C GLU A 126 -1.05 -18.68 -0.70
N VAL A 127 -0.49 -17.61 -0.11
CA VAL A 127 0.31 -16.63 -0.84
C VAL A 127 1.46 -17.32 -1.59
N PHE A 128 2.16 -18.22 -0.90
CA PHE A 128 3.24 -19.00 -1.50
C PHE A 128 2.73 -19.90 -2.63
N ARG A 129 1.63 -20.63 -2.40
CA ARG A 129 1.01 -21.49 -3.42
C ARG A 129 0.59 -20.72 -4.68
N GLU A 130 -0.01 -19.55 -4.52
CA GLU A 130 -0.45 -18.70 -5.66
C GLU A 130 0.73 -18.24 -6.51
N VAL A 131 1.87 -17.92 -5.89
CA VAL A 131 3.09 -17.51 -6.61
C VAL A 131 3.79 -18.72 -7.24
N GLU A 132 3.92 -19.84 -6.53
CA GLU A 132 4.52 -21.07 -7.05
C GLU A 132 3.77 -21.63 -8.26
N SER A 133 2.44 -21.55 -8.24
CA SER A 133 1.58 -21.97 -9.34
C SER A 133 1.49 -20.97 -10.50
N ARG A 134 2.19 -19.82 -10.39
CA ARG A 134 2.17 -18.71 -11.37
C ARG A 134 0.77 -18.11 -11.59
N VAL A 135 -0.13 -18.25 -10.61
CA VAL A 135 -1.41 -17.54 -10.61
C VAL A 135 -1.21 -16.07 -10.23
N CYS A 136 -0.20 -15.80 -9.38
CA CYS A 136 0.25 -14.46 -9.05
C CYS A 136 1.74 -14.32 -9.36
N ASP A 137 2.18 -13.12 -9.72
CA ASP A 137 3.58 -12.82 -10.04
C ASP A 137 4.42 -12.68 -8.77
N PHE A 138 3.82 -12.07 -7.73
CA PHE A 138 4.48 -11.80 -6.45
C PHE A 138 3.54 -12.05 -5.28
N GLY A 139 4.14 -12.24 -4.11
CA GLY A 139 3.46 -12.43 -2.84
C GLY A 139 3.97 -11.46 -1.78
N VAL A 140 3.06 -10.85 -1.03
CA VAL A 140 3.38 -9.98 0.11
C VAL A 140 2.89 -10.64 1.40
N VAL A 141 3.82 -10.89 2.31
CA VAL A 141 3.58 -11.57 3.58
C VAL A 141 4.25 -10.81 4.71
N PRO A 142 3.62 -10.73 5.90
CA PRO A 142 4.24 -10.12 7.06
C PRO A 142 5.33 -11.06 7.61
N ILE A 143 6.52 -10.53 7.91
CA ILE A 143 7.62 -11.31 8.49
C ILE A 143 7.87 -10.96 9.96
N GLU A 144 7.66 -9.71 10.36
CA GLU A 144 7.90 -9.24 11.72
C GLU A 144 6.98 -8.06 12.05
N ASN A 145 6.62 -7.94 13.33
CA ASN A 145 5.95 -6.79 13.90
C ASN A 145 6.67 -6.34 15.17
N SER A 146 6.93 -5.03 15.31
CA SER A 146 7.54 -4.43 16.52
C SER A 146 6.87 -4.77 17.85
N THR A 147 5.59 -5.17 17.86
CA THR A 147 4.85 -5.53 19.10
C THR A 147 4.91 -7.02 19.43
N GLU A 148 4.75 -7.89 18.43
CA GLU A 148 4.57 -9.35 18.63
C GLU A 148 5.79 -10.17 18.17
N GLY A 149 6.80 -9.50 17.60
CA GLY A 149 7.97 -10.13 17.01
C GLY A 149 7.68 -10.80 15.69
N VAL A 150 8.37 -11.92 15.45
CA VAL A 150 8.43 -12.61 14.17
C VAL A 150 7.15 -13.41 13.87
N VAL A 151 6.72 -13.38 12.62
CA VAL A 151 5.58 -14.17 12.12
C VAL A 151 6.09 -15.55 11.68
N ASN A 152 6.07 -16.51 12.62
CA ASN A 152 6.61 -17.87 12.39
C ASN A 152 6.03 -18.56 11.16
N HIS A 153 4.74 -18.41 10.87
CA HIS A 153 4.10 -19.01 9.69
C HIS A 153 4.75 -18.59 8.36
N THR A 154 5.25 -17.36 8.28
CA THR A 154 5.98 -16.88 7.10
C THR A 154 7.32 -17.56 6.97
N LEU A 155 8.07 -17.68 8.07
CA LEU A 155 9.35 -18.40 8.09
C LEU A 155 9.19 -19.88 7.74
N ASP A 156 8.19 -20.54 8.32
CA ASP A 156 7.87 -21.95 8.04
C ASP A 156 7.51 -22.16 6.57
N SER A 157 6.80 -21.20 5.97
CA SER A 157 6.45 -21.25 4.54
C SER A 157 7.70 -21.12 3.65
N PHE A 158 8.64 -20.22 3.99
CA PHE A 158 9.91 -20.09 3.27
C PHE A 158 10.79 -21.34 3.35
N LEU A 159 10.79 -22.06 4.47
CA LEU A 159 11.57 -23.30 4.61
C LEU A 159 11.13 -24.40 3.62
N ASN A 160 9.86 -24.39 3.24
CA ASN A 160 9.25 -25.42 2.39
C ASN A 160 9.00 -24.95 0.95
N SER A 161 9.43 -23.74 0.60
CA SER A 161 9.16 -23.12 -0.70
C SER A 161 10.45 -22.84 -1.47
N PRO A 162 10.47 -23.01 -2.80
CA PRO A 162 11.59 -22.59 -3.64
C PRO A 162 11.64 -21.06 -3.85
N LEU A 163 10.60 -20.32 -3.44
CA LEU A 163 10.50 -18.88 -3.66
C LEU A 163 11.64 -18.10 -2.98
N LYS A 164 11.93 -16.92 -3.54
CA LYS A 164 13.00 -16.03 -3.06
C LYS A 164 12.41 -14.69 -2.65
N ILE A 165 12.93 -14.14 -1.57
CA ILE A 165 12.65 -12.77 -1.15
C ILE A 165 13.31 -11.84 -2.17
N CYS A 166 12.52 -10.96 -2.78
CA CYS A 166 13.00 -10.05 -3.82
C CYS A 166 12.85 -8.57 -3.43
N GLY A 167 12.30 -8.29 -2.25
CA GLY A 167 12.15 -6.96 -1.71
C GLY A 167 11.62 -6.99 -0.28
N GLU A 168 11.70 -5.86 0.39
CA GLU A 168 11.12 -5.63 1.70
C GLU A 168 10.35 -4.31 1.72
N VAL A 169 9.40 -4.21 2.65
CA VAL A 169 8.64 -2.98 2.86
C VAL A 169 8.40 -2.81 4.35
N GLU A 170 8.92 -1.73 4.90
CA GLU A 170 8.60 -1.30 6.26
C GLU A 170 7.37 -0.39 6.21
N MET A 171 6.39 -0.65 7.09
CA MET A 171 5.20 0.15 7.18
C MET A 171 4.91 0.51 8.64
N ARG A 172 4.87 1.83 8.89
CA ARG A 172 4.42 2.35 10.18
C ARG A 172 2.92 2.10 10.33
N ILE A 173 2.55 1.38 11.38
CA ILE A 173 1.16 1.08 11.68
C ILE A 173 0.51 2.30 12.33
N HIS A 174 -0.46 2.88 11.63
CA HIS A 174 -1.34 3.92 12.14
C HIS A 174 -2.75 3.34 12.28
N GLN A 175 -3.22 3.28 13.53
CA GLN A 175 -4.58 2.89 13.84
C GLN A 175 -5.47 4.13 13.84
N HIS A 176 -6.62 4.03 13.19
CA HIS A 176 -7.60 5.10 13.09
C HIS A 176 -8.91 4.64 13.72
N LEU A 177 -9.57 5.53 14.45
CA LEU A 177 -10.97 5.32 14.82
C LEU A 177 -11.86 5.73 13.64
N LEU A 178 -12.51 4.74 13.04
CA LEU A 178 -13.41 4.89 11.92
C LEU A 178 -14.86 4.89 12.43
N ALA A 179 -15.68 5.81 11.96
CA ALA A 179 -17.11 5.86 12.27
C ALA A 179 -17.87 6.57 11.14
N LYS A 180 -19.11 6.15 10.89
CA LYS A 180 -20.00 6.85 9.94
C LYS A 180 -20.44 8.22 10.43
N GLN A 181 -20.53 8.38 11.74
CA GLN A 181 -20.91 9.62 12.40
C GLN A 181 -19.69 10.16 13.16
N PRO A 182 -19.40 11.46 13.04
CA PRO A 182 -18.21 12.05 13.68
C PRO A 182 -18.36 12.19 15.20
N GLU A 183 -19.59 12.17 15.73
CA GLU A 183 -19.83 12.38 17.16
C GLU A 183 -19.51 11.12 17.98
N LEU A 184 -18.40 11.19 18.71
CA LEU A 184 -17.88 10.11 19.55
C LEU A 184 -18.88 9.66 20.63
N GLU A 185 -19.71 10.57 21.13
CA GLU A 185 -20.69 10.31 22.19
C GLU A 185 -21.81 9.37 21.75
N LYS A 186 -22.01 9.21 20.43
CA LYS A 186 -23.02 8.31 19.87
C LYS A 186 -22.51 6.88 19.71
N LEU A 187 -21.21 6.65 19.87
CA LEU A 187 -20.61 5.33 19.76
C LEU A 187 -20.99 4.48 20.98
N LYS A 188 -21.62 3.35 20.71
CA LYS A 188 -21.99 2.33 21.70
C LYS A 188 -21.05 1.13 21.64
N ARG A 189 -20.48 0.86 20.47
CA ARG A 189 -19.61 -0.28 20.18
C ARG A 189 -18.42 0.10 19.33
N ILE A 190 -17.29 -0.56 19.55
CA ILE A 190 -16.08 -0.47 18.74
C ILE A 190 -15.65 -1.87 18.35
N TYR A 191 -15.57 -2.12 17.05
CA TYR A 191 -15.04 -3.35 16.47
C TYR A 191 -13.56 -3.19 16.15
N SER A 192 -12.73 -4.21 16.43
CA SER A 192 -11.37 -4.27 15.89
C SER A 192 -10.77 -5.66 16.14
N HIS A 193 -9.64 -5.96 15.49
CA HIS A 193 -8.85 -7.14 15.83
C HIS A 193 -8.34 -7.02 17.28
N PRO A 194 -8.27 -8.11 18.06
CA PRO A 194 -7.85 -8.06 19.46
C PRO A 194 -6.52 -7.35 19.69
N GLN A 195 -5.56 -7.53 18.79
CA GLN A 195 -4.25 -6.86 18.86
C GLN A 195 -4.37 -5.34 18.70
N SER A 196 -5.20 -4.87 17.77
CA SER A 196 -5.40 -3.44 17.53
C SER A 196 -6.18 -2.79 18.68
N LEU A 197 -7.14 -3.48 19.29
CA LEU A 197 -7.77 -3.02 20.55
C LEU A 197 -6.76 -2.91 21.68
N ALA A 198 -5.85 -3.88 21.82
CA ALA A 198 -4.82 -3.86 22.86
C ALA A 198 -3.87 -2.67 22.68
N GLN A 199 -3.42 -2.40 21.44
CA GLN A 199 -2.56 -1.28 21.10
C GLN A 199 -3.23 0.09 21.33
N CYS A 200 -4.55 0.19 21.18
CA CYS A 200 -5.30 1.44 21.35
C CYS A 200 -5.96 1.58 22.73
N ARG A 201 -5.68 0.68 23.68
CA ARG A 201 -6.38 0.61 24.97
C ARG A 201 -6.35 1.91 25.76
N GLU A 202 -5.17 2.51 25.92
CA GLU A 202 -5.01 3.74 26.71
C GLU A 202 -5.86 4.88 26.16
N TRP A 203 -5.87 5.05 24.84
CA TRP A 203 -6.67 6.07 24.19
C TRP A 203 -8.17 5.79 24.35
N LEU A 204 -8.59 4.54 24.16
CA LEU A 204 -9.99 4.12 24.33
C LEU A 204 -10.48 4.28 25.77
N ASP A 205 -9.66 3.96 26.77
CA ASP A 205 -9.98 4.13 28.18
C ASP A 205 -10.16 5.61 28.55
N ALA A 206 -9.34 6.49 27.97
CA ALA A 206 -9.39 7.93 28.23
C ALA A 206 -10.55 8.65 27.53
N HIS A 207 -10.89 8.27 26.30
CA HIS A 207 -11.83 9.04 25.46
C HIS A 207 -13.21 8.38 25.29
N LEU A 208 -13.28 7.05 25.39
CA LEU A 208 -14.52 6.29 25.19
C LEU A 208 -14.77 5.33 26.37
N PRO A 209 -14.76 5.82 27.63
CA PRO A 209 -15.04 4.99 28.79
C PRO A 209 -16.50 4.51 28.75
N GLY A 210 -16.71 3.20 28.76
CA GLY A 210 -18.04 2.59 28.74
C GLY A 210 -18.56 2.18 27.37
N VAL A 211 -17.84 2.50 26.29
CA VAL A 211 -18.15 1.96 24.95
C VAL A 211 -17.71 0.50 24.86
N GLU A 212 -18.61 -0.38 24.44
CA GLU A 212 -18.36 -1.82 24.34
C GLU A 212 -17.31 -2.12 23.26
N ARG A 213 -16.32 -2.96 23.57
CA ARG A 213 -15.23 -3.32 22.64
C ARG A 213 -15.43 -4.76 22.19
N ILE A 214 -15.62 -4.96 20.88
CA ILE A 214 -15.97 -6.25 20.31
C ILE A 214 -14.85 -6.73 19.39
N HIS A 215 -14.41 -7.96 19.60
CA HIS A 215 -13.39 -8.59 18.78
C HIS A 215 -13.97 -8.91 17.38
N ALA A 216 -13.21 -8.53 16.36
CA ALA A 216 -13.46 -8.86 14.96
C ALA A 216 -12.38 -9.82 14.43
N ALA A 217 -12.66 -10.51 13.34
CA ALA A 217 -11.71 -11.44 12.73
C ALA A 217 -10.49 -10.72 12.12
N SER A 218 -10.67 -9.48 11.70
CA SER A 218 -9.61 -8.59 11.18
C SER A 218 -10.03 -7.12 11.34
N ASN A 219 -9.10 -6.20 11.09
CA ASN A 219 -9.42 -4.76 11.09
C ASN A 219 -10.35 -4.36 9.93
N ALA A 220 -10.26 -5.06 8.80
CA ALA A 220 -11.20 -4.85 7.70
C ALA A 220 -12.60 -5.40 8.02
N ASP A 221 -12.67 -6.57 8.66
CA ASP A 221 -13.93 -7.11 9.18
C ASP A 221 -14.58 -6.15 10.18
N ALA A 222 -13.77 -5.52 11.03
CA ALA A 222 -14.24 -4.49 11.94
C ALA A 222 -14.81 -3.27 11.23
N ALA A 223 -14.10 -2.72 10.24
CA ALA A 223 -14.58 -1.57 9.46
C ALA A 223 -15.91 -1.87 8.76
N ARG A 224 -16.02 -3.04 8.11
CA ARG A 224 -17.26 -3.49 7.46
C ARG A 224 -18.43 -3.57 8.45
N ARG A 225 -18.23 -4.21 9.60
CA ARG A 225 -19.26 -4.33 10.65
C ARG A 225 -19.68 -2.97 11.20
N ALA A 226 -18.73 -2.08 11.44
CA ALA A 226 -19.02 -0.71 11.89
C ALA A 226 -19.78 0.10 10.84
N ALA A 227 -19.55 -0.16 9.55
CA ALA A 227 -20.33 0.45 8.48
C ALA A 227 -21.78 -0.06 8.45
N GLU A 228 -22.02 -1.33 8.77
CA GLU A 228 -23.37 -1.92 8.74
C GLU A 228 -24.23 -1.58 9.97
N GLU A 229 -23.60 -1.32 11.13
CA GLU A 229 -24.30 -1.09 12.40
C GLU A 229 -24.26 0.38 12.85
N GLU A 230 -25.43 0.99 13.05
CA GLU A 230 -25.52 2.35 13.58
C GLU A 230 -24.98 2.45 15.01
N GLY A 231 -24.34 3.58 15.33
CA GLY A 231 -23.73 3.81 16.64
C GLY A 231 -22.52 2.92 16.90
N SER A 232 -21.91 2.35 15.85
CA SER A 232 -20.69 1.57 15.93
C SER A 232 -19.52 2.28 15.27
N GLY A 233 -18.32 2.04 15.80
CA GLY A 233 -17.05 2.45 15.22
C GLY A 233 -16.14 1.24 15.02
N ALA A 234 -15.02 1.46 14.32
CA ALA A 234 -13.97 0.47 14.17
C ALA A 234 -12.60 1.07 14.46
N ILE A 235 -11.66 0.24 14.92
CA ILE A 235 -10.24 0.59 14.87
C ILE A 235 -9.59 -0.20 13.72
N ALA A 236 -9.07 0.51 12.74
CA ALA A 236 -8.44 -0.10 11.56
C ALA A 236 -7.40 0.84 10.92
N GLY A 237 -6.70 0.31 9.91
CA GLY A 237 -5.86 1.14 9.03
C GLY A 237 -6.70 1.97 8.06
N GLU A 238 -6.09 2.99 7.46
CA GLU A 238 -6.74 3.92 6.52
C GLU A 238 -7.37 3.19 5.32
N VAL A 239 -6.71 2.17 4.77
CA VAL A 239 -7.23 1.37 3.64
C VAL A 239 -8.57 0.71 3.96
N ALA A 240 -8.85 0.37 5.22
CA ALA A 240 -10.14 -0.18 5.61
C ALA A 240 -11.27 0.86 5.61
N ALA A 241 -10.95 2.15 5.66
CA ALA A 241 -11.94 3.24 5.60
C ALA A 241 -12.45 3.48 4.18
N GLU A 242 -11.74 2.98 3.17
CA GLU A 242 -12.12 3.07 1.76
C GLU A 242 -13.05 1.93 1.30
N LEU A 243 -13.30 0.94 2.18
CA LEU A 243 -14.24 -0.17 1.97
C LEU A 243 -15.69 0.22 2.28
#